data_AF-A0A0A1SIV0-F1
#
_entry.id   AF-A0A0A1SIV0-F1
#
_cell.length_a   1.000
_cell.length_b   1.000
_cell.length_c   1.000
_cell.angle_alpha   90.00
_cell.angle_beta   90.00
_cell.angle_gamma   90.00
#
_symmetry.space_group_name_H-M   'P 1'
#
loop_
_entity.id
_entity.type
_entity.pdbx_description
1 polymer ?
#
loop_
_entity_poly.entity_id
_entity_poly.type
_entity_poly.pdbx_seq_one_letter_code
_entity_poly.pdbx_strand_id
1 'polypeptide(L)' 'MTTQEEYKKYLMELEAYYKTLSKEELDEMEHLMDDTVGDRVCFDDVDIFKEDVIRIINAVRSKTEI' A
#
# COMPACT_ATOMS: atom_id res chain seq x y z
N MET A 1 -7.56 17.50 7.14
CA MET A 1 -6.89 17.54 5.83
C MET A 1 -5.47 17.08 6.07
N THR A 2 -5.11 15.89 5.58
CA THR A 2 -3.78 15.30 5.78
C THR A 2 -2.72 16.17 5.13
N THR A 3 -1.66 16.48 5.87
CA THR A 3 -0.52 17.22 5.34
C THR A 3 0.31 16.34 4.41
N GLN A 4 1.09 16.94 3.51
CA GLN A 4 1.98 16.20 2.62
C GLN A 4 3.04 15.37 3.39
N GLU A 5 3.45 15.85 4.56
CA GLU A 5 4.40 15.14 5.43
C GLU A 5 3.78 13.91 6.08
N GLU A 6 2.54 14.03 6.58
CA GLU A 6 1.78 12.89 7.11
C GLU A 6 1.54 11.84 6.01
N TYR A 7 1.12 12.26 4.82
CA TYR A 7 0.92 11.35 3.70
C TYR A 7 2.18 10.53 3.38
N LYS A 8 3.35 11.19 3.30
CA LYS A 8 4.63 10.50 3.06
C LYS A 8 5.00 9.55 4.19
N LYS A 9 4.77 9.96 5.44
CA LYS A 9 5.03 9.10 6.61
C LYS A 9 4.20 7.82 6.52
N TYR A 10 2.91 7.95 6.22
CA TYR A 10 2.01 6.81 6.05
C TYR A 10 2.44 5.88 4.92
N LEU A 11 2.87 6.39 3.77
CA LEU A 11 3.39 5.54 2.69
C LEU A 11 4.62 4.73 3.12
N MET A 12 5.51 5.32 3.94
CA MET A 12 6.68 4.60 4.47
C MET A 12 6.29 3.53 5.50
N GLU A 13 5.32 3.82 6.36
CA GLU A 13 4.79 2.85 7.32
C GLU A 13 4.08 1.68 6.61
N LEU A 14 3.33 1.97 5.54
CA LEU A 14 2.69 0.97 4.69
C LEU A 14 3.72 0.08 3.97
N GLU A 15 4.78 0.67 3.39
CA GLU A 15 5.88 -0.10 2.79
C GLU A 15 6.58 -0.99 3.82
N ALA A 16 6.83 -0.48 5.03
CA ALA A 16 7.44 -1.25 6.11
C ALA A 16 6.56 -2.44 6.52
N TYR A 17 5.24 -2.23 6.64
CA TYR A 17 4.28 -3.29 6.92
C TYR A 17 4.28 -4.37 5.83
N TYR A 18 4.17 -3.97 4.55
CA TYR A 18 4.16 -4.92 3.43
C TYR A 18 5.44 -5.74 3.30
N LYS A 19 6.60 -5.22 3.71
CA LYS A 19 7.85 -6.01 3.79
C LYS A 19 7.81 -7.16 4.81
N THR A 20 6.88 -7.12 5.77
CA THR A 20 6.71 -8.19 6.76
C THR A 20 5.74 -9.28 6.31
N LEU A 21 4.99 -9.03 5.23
CA LEU A 21 4.00 -9.95 4.69
C LEU A 21 4.63 -10.99 3.77
N SER A 22 4.00 -12.16 3.71
CA SER A 22 4.30 -13.19 2.73
C SER A 22 3.84 -12.79 1.32
N LYS A 23 4.32 -13.51 0.31
CA LYS A 23 3.89 -13.29 -1.08
C LYS A 23 2.39 -13.48 -1.26
N GLU A 24 1.80 -14.49 -0.64
CA GLU A 24 0.36 -14.75 -0.71
C GLU A 24 -0.46 -13.60 -0.09
N GLU A 25 -0.02 -13.06 1.05
CA GLU A 25 -0.64 -11.90 1.68
C GLU A 25 -0.51 -10.64 0.81
N LEU A 26 0.63 -10.44 0.15
CA LEU A 26 0.81 -9.32 -0.78
C LEU A 26 -0.10 -9.43 -2.02
N ASP A 27 -0.25 -10.64 -2.56
CA ASP A 27 -1.14 -10.91 -3.69
C ASP A 27 -2.62 -10.69 -3.30
N GLU A 28 -3.02 -11.07 -2.08
CA GLU A 28 -4.37 -10.78 -1.55
C GLU A 28 -4.62 -9.28 -1.43
N MET A 29 -3.63 -8.53 -0.92
CA MET A 29 -3.74 -7.06 -0.79
C MET A 29 -3.85 -6.37 -2.15
N GLU A 30 -3.10 -6.81 -3.15
CA GLU A 30 -3.20 -6.30 -4.53
C GLU A 30 -4.60 -6.57 -5.10
N HIS A 31 -5.13 -7.77 -4.89
CA HIS A 31 -6.47 -8.13 -5.35
C HIS A 31 -7.57 -7.31 -4.67
N LEU A 32 -7.47 -7.09 -3.36
CA LEU A 32 -8.38 -6.23 -2.60
C LEU A 32 -8.34 -4.79 -3.10
N MET A 33 -7.15 -4.28 -3.45
CA MET A 33 -7.03 -2.98 -4.09
C MET A 33 -7.80 -3.00 -5.41
N ASP A 34 -7.54 -3.95 -6.31
CA ASP A 34 -8.22 -4.06 -7.61
C ASP A 34 -9.74 -4.06 -7.51
N ASP A 35 -10.31 -4.78 -6.53
CA ASP A 35 -11.75 -4.85 -6.28
C ASP A 35 -12.35 -3.61 -5.60
N THR A 36 -11.52 -2.76 -5.00
CA THR A 36 -12.01 -1.55 -4.33
C THR A 36 -12.58 -0.55 -5.34
N VAL A 37 -13.84 -0.15 -5.13
CA VAL A 37 -14.52 0.86 -5.94
C VAL A 37 -14.06 2.26 -5.55
N GLY A 38 -13.29 2.89 -6.45
CA GLY A 38 -12.77 4.24 -6.28
C GLY A 38 -11.24 4.30 -6.33
N ASP A 39 -10.70 5.51 -6.49
CA ASP A 39 -9.25 5.71 -6.62
C ASP A 39 -8.52 5.81 -5.27
N ARG A 40 -9.26 5.82 -4.16
CA ARG A 40 -8.73 6.06 -2.81
C ARG A 40 -9.24 5.04 -1.81
N VAL A 41 -8.37 4.70 -0.88
CA VAL A 41 -8.59 3.82 0.26
C VAL A 41 -8.24 4.56 1.53
N CYS A 42 -9.10 4.46 2.54
CA CYS A 42 -8.89 5.10 3.83
C CYS A 42 -8.17 4.14 4.77
N PHE A 43 -6.98 4.53 5.22
CA PHE A 43 -6.20 3.84 6.24
C PHE A 43 -5.97 4.81 7.40
N ASP A 44 -6.43 4.47 8.61
CA ASP A 44 -6.24 5.28 9.84
C ASP A 44 -6.52 6.79 9.63
N ASP A 45 -7.70 7.10 9.10
CA ASP A 45 -8.17 8.47 8.78
C ASP A 45 -7.34 9.21 7.71
N VAL A 46 -6.51 8.49 6.96
CA VAL A 46 -5.76 9.01 5.80
C VAL A 46 -6.25 8.38 4.51
N ASP A 47 -6.74 9.24 3.61
CA ASP A 47 -7.05 8.85 2.24
C ASP A 47 -5.75 8.65 1.44
N ILE A 48 -5.48 7.41 1.05
CA ILE A 48 -4.34 7.02 0.22
C ILE A 48 -4.83 6.66 -1.18
N PHE A 49 -4.08 7.05 -2.22
CA PHE A 49 -4.40 6.61 -3.58
C PHE A 49 -4.12 5.11 -3.73
N LYS A 50 -5.07 4.39 -4.30
CA LYS A 50 -4.94 2.96 -4.62
C LYS A 50 -3.70 2.68 -5.47
N GLU A 51 -3.41 3.54 -6.43
CA GLU A 51 -2.20 3.42 -7.28
C GLU A 51 -0.90 3.45 -6.46
N ASP A 52 -0.82 4.27 -5.41
CA ASP A 52 0.35 4.32 -4.54
C ASP A 52 0.50 3.01 -3.76
N VAL A 53 -0.61 2.43 -3.28
CA VAL A 53 -0.63 1.13 -2.59
C VAL A 53 -0.12 0.02 -3.52
N ILE A 54 -0.69 -0.09 -4.72
CA ILE A 54 -0.29 -1.08 -5.73
C ILE A 54 1.19 -0.91 -6.11
N ARG A 55 1.68 0.33 -6.25
CA ARG A 55 3.08 0.61 -6.53
C ARG A 55 4.00 0.13 -5.40
N ILE A 56 3.60 0.31 -4.14
CA ILE A 56 4.37 -0.16 -2.98
C ILE A 56 4.39 -1.70 -2.96
N ILE A 57 3.24 -2.36 -3.14
CA ILE A 57 3.17 -3.84 -3.17
C ILE A 57 4.10 -4.40 -4.25
N ASN A 58 4.04 -3.86 -5.47
CA ASN A 58 4.91 -4.27 -6.57
C ASN A 58 6.41 -4.02 -6.29
N ALA A 59 6.73 -2.87 -5.67
CA ALA A 59 8.11 -2.56 -5.28
C ALA A 59 8.65 -3.49 -4.19
N VAL A 60 7.80 -3.93 -3.25
CA VAL A 60 8.17 -4.92 -2.22
C VAL A 60 8.36 -6.29 -2.86
N ARG A 61 7.41 -6.76 -3.68
CA ARG A 61 7.51 -8.04 -4.41
C ARG A 61 8.79 -8.14 -5.22
N SER A 62 9.12 -7.10 -6.00
CA SER A 62 10.34 -7.06 -6.82
C SER A 62 11.65 -7.13 -6.01
N LYS A 63 11.62 -6.83 -4.71
CA LYS A 63 12.79 -6.92 -3.81
C LYS A 63 12.84 -8.24 -3.02
N THR A 64 11.70 -8.92 -2.87
CA THR A 64 11.58 -10.18 -2.13
C THR A 64 11.91 -11.41 -2.99
N GLU A 65 11.97 -11.28 -4.33
CA GLU A 65 12.56 -12.29 -5.22
C GLU A 65 14.10 -12.13 -5.29
N ILE A 66 14.80 -12.63 -4.26
CA ILE A 66 16.22 -12.99 -4.28
C ILE A 66 16.39 -14.37 -3.67
#